data_AF-A0A157LY58-F1
#
_entry.id   AF-A0A157LY58-F1
#
_cell.length_a   1.000
_cell.length_b   1.000
_cell.length_c   1.000
_cell.angle_alpha   90.00
_cell.angle_beta   90.00
_cell.angle_gamma   90.00
#
_symmetry.space_group_name_H-M   'P 1'
#
loop_
_entity.id
_entity.type
_entity.pdbx_description
1 polymer ?
#
loop_
_entity_poly.entity_id
_entity_poly.type
_entity_poly.pdbx_seq_one_letter_code
_entity_poly.pdbx_strand_id
1 'polypeptide(L)'
;MTKQQPFNEDMAALKQRVSIAETFGWAVVSGLTATVWREKGEDALNKVWRRLMAAEQKERFVAALEKLGIVGDTPAVTAAKYHYFSNSIGGLNMQYIEESPRKVWIRYLPPWGSYPGISALAVPSSVRRTILTTWHPRNGELLGCPRLGWVATKFVVEGHPYDEGYFYEYDHDLSSDERFVVRHEDKTPEFDAARAPRLDPVLWPEARIMKGSANYASDYVKHAVETVVEHFGLAAATDMLRATMKTLAIQFVGNVRGLTGSTGNDVAALAGSYATILRAFKNDVRWESTGQDTAELEFSSLAPFPYPDSEAMREAVFAYFHMGVRVANGHILLERRRDCATARERWVFTDTKQWLW
;
A
#
# COMPACT_ATOMS: atom_id res chain seq x y z
N MET A 1 -18.24 3.60 18.50
CA MET A 1 -17.65 3.72 17.15
C MET A 1 -18.71 4.27 16.21
N THR A 2 -18.71 5.58 15.98
CA THR A 2 -19.60 6.22 15.00
C THR A 2 -19.19 5.70 13.63
N LYS A 3 -20.01 4.83 13.02
CA LYS A 3 -19.81 4.43 11.62
C LYS A 3 -19.88 5.71 10.79
N GLN A 4 -18.73 6.13 10.28
CA GLN A 4 -18.61 7.21 9.30
C GLN A 4 -19.64 6.89 8.20
N GLN A 5 -20.61 7.79 7.98
CA GLN A 5 -21.58 7.60 6.91
C GLN A 5 -20.81 7.33 5.60
N PRO A 6 -21.22 6.34 4.80
CA PRO A 6 -20.53 6.07 3.56
C PRO A 6 -20.53 7.34 2.72
N PHE A 7 -19.36 7.74 2.23
CA PHE A 7 -19.25 8.66 1.10
C PHE A 7 -20.25 8.17 0.05
N ASN A 8 -21.29 8.96 -0.19
CA ASN A 8 -22.36 8.62 -1.13
C ASN A 8 -21.86 9.01 -2.53
N GLU A 9 -20.83 8.29 -2.98
CA GLU A 9 -20.18 8.47 -4.28
C GLU A 9 -20.73 7.44 -5.27
N ASP A 10 -20.90 7.85 -6.53
CA ASP A 10 -21.20 6.90 -7.59
C ASP A 10 -19.99 6.01 -7.95
N MET A 11 -20.20 5.02 -8.82
CA MET A 11 -19.13 4.09 -9.20
C MET A 11 -17.97 4.76 -9.95
N ALA A 12 -18.20 5.84 -10.69
CA ALA A 12 -17.14 6.53 -11.42
C ALA A 12 -16.25 7.33 -10.47
N ALA A 13 -16.85 8.08 -9.54
CA ALA A 13 -16.17 8.78 -8.47
C ALA A 13 -15.40 7.81 -7.55
N LEU A 14 -16.01 6.67 -7.20
CA LEU A 14 -15.32 5.62 -6.43
C LEU A 14 -14.08 5.11 -7.16
N LYS A 15 -14.19 4.78 -8.46
CA LYS A 15 -13.07 4.30 -9.28
C LYS A 15 -11.94 5.31 -9.33
N GLN A 16 -12.25 6.59 -9.56
CA GLN A 16 -11.24 7.65 -9.56
C GLN A 16 -10.56 7.78 -8.19
N ARG A 17 -11.36 7.85 -7.12
CA ARG A 17 -10.85 7.99 -5.74
C ARG A 17 -9.92 6.84 -5.37
N VAL A 18 -10.31 5.61 -5.67
CA VAL A 18 -9.53 4.39 -5.39
C VAL A 18 -8.24 4.39 -6.20
N SER A 19 -8.29 4.71 -7.50
CA SER A 19 -7.10 4.79 -8.35
C SER A 19 -6.08 5.80 -7.83
N ILE A 20 -6.52 6.97 -7.36
CA ILE A 20 -5.64 7.98 -6.74
C ILE A 20 -5.03 7.44 -5.45
N ALA A 21 -5.85 6.89 -4.55
CA ALA A 21 -5.40 6.40 -3.25
C ALA A 21 -4.39 5.25 -3.39
N GLU A 22 -4.63 4.31 -4.31
CA GLU A 22 -3.71 3.21 -4.61
C GLU A 22 -2.41 3.72 -5.21
N THR A 23 -2.50 4.55 -6.26
CA THR A 23 -1.31 5.04 -6.97
C THR A 23 -0.41 5.84 -6.04
N PHE A 24 -1.00 6.79 -5.28
CA PHE A 24 -0.23 7.60 -4.34
C PHE A 24 0.25 6.77 -3.15
N GLY A 25 -0.61 5.95 -2.55
CA GLY A 25 -0.28 5.17 -1.36
C GLY A 25 0.83 4.15 -1.62
N TRP A 26 0.73 3.38 -2.70
CA TRP A 26 1.79 2.44 -3.07
C TRP A 26 3.08 3.13 -3.52
N ALA A 27 3.01 4.29 -4.18
CA ALA A 27 4.20 5.08 -4.48
C ALA A 27 4.93 5.52 -3.20
N VAL A 28 4.19 5.93 -2.16
CA VAL A 28 4.76 6.27 -0.84
C VAL A 28 5.44 5.06 -0.20
N VAL A 29 4.76 3.90 -0.14
CA VAL A 29 5.33 2.67 0.45
C VAL A 29 6.58 2.22 -0.29
N SER A 30 6.55 2.26 -1.62
CA SER A 30 7.67 1.86 -2.49
C SER A 30 8.84 2.84 -2.37
N GLY A 31 8.57 4.14 -2.37
CA GLY A 31 9.58 5.17 -2.21
C GLY A 31 10.25 5.14 -0.83
N LEU A 32 9.48 4.85 0.22
CA LEU A 32 10.02 4.69 1.57
C LEU A 32 10.88 3.42 1.67
N THR A 33 10.43 2.32 1.05
CA THR A 33 11.21 1.07 0.91
C THR A 33 12.55 1.33 0.22
N ALA A 34 12.54 2.01 -0.92
CA ALA A 34 13.75 2.35 -1.66
C ALA A 34 14.66 3.33 -0.88
N THR A 35 14.08 4.27 -0.14
CA THR A 35 14.87 5.19 0.69
C THR A 35 15.51 4.47 1.86
N VAL A 36 14.80 3.58 2.57
CA VAL A 36 15.41 2.76 3.63
C VAL A 36 16.55 1.91 3.06
N TRP A 37 16.36 1.29 1.90
CA TRP A 37 17.44 0.54 1.23
C TRP A 37 18.66 1.42 0.96
N ARG A 38 18.46 2.57 0.30
CA ARG A 38 19.53 3.48 -0.10
C ARG A 38 20.30 4.04 1.10
N GLU A 39 19.61 4.39 2.17
CA GLU A 39 20.21 5.10 3.32
C GLU A 39 20.68 4.16 4.44
N LYS A 40 20.07 2.98 4.59
CA LYS A 40 20.30 2.05 5.72
C LYS A 40 20.72 0.64 5.30
N GLY A 41 20.68 0.34 4.01
CA GLY A 41 21.10 -0.94 3.46
C GLY A 41 20.06 -2.07 3.60
N GLU A 42 20.42 -3.21 3.04
CA GLU A 42 19.55 -4.37 2.85
C GLU A 42 19.11 -5.03 4.17
N ASP A 43 20.00 -5.19 5.15
CA ASP A 43 19.66 -5.79 6.45
C ASP A 43 18.59 -4.99 7.19
N ALA A 44 18.77 -3.66 7.23
CA ALA A 44 17.82 -2.76 7.85
C ALA A 44 16.45 -2.81 7.16
N LEU A 45 16.44 -2.86 5.81
CA LEU A 45 15.21 -2.99 5.05
C LEU A 45 14.48 -4.31 5.36
N ASN A 46 15.20 -5.43 5.42
CA ASN A 46 14.61 -6.73 5.76
C ASN A 46 14.00 -6.73 7.17
N LYS A 47 14.62 -6.07 8.15
CA LYS A 47 14.05 -5.91 9.50
C LYS A 47 12.74 -5.12 9.48
N VAL A 48 12.68 -4.03 8.72
CA VAL A 48 11.45 -3.24 8.51
C VAL A 48 10.36 -4.11 7.90
N TRP A 49 10.62 -4.81 6.79
CA TRP A 49 9.60 -5.65 6.15
C TRP A 49 9.16 -6.83 7.01
N ARG A 50 10.07 -7.47 7.75
CA ARG A 50 9.72 -8.53 8.71
C ARG A 50 8.77 -8.00 9.78
N ARG A 51 9.03 -6.82 10.33
CA ARG A 51 8.16 -6.20 11.34
C ARG A 51 6.79 -5.84 10.76
N LEU A 52 6.78 -5.18 9.60
CA LEU A 52 5.55 -4.81 8.88
C LEU A 52 4.67 -6.05 8.65
N MET A 53 5.25 -7.11 8.09
CA MET A 53 4.51 -8.35 7.84
C MET A 53 4.03 -9.01 9.13
N ALA A 54 4.81 -9.00 10.21
CA ALA A 54 4.44 -9.65 11.48
C ALA A 54 3.31 -8.95 12.25
N ALA A 55 3.18 -7.62 12.12
CA ALA A 55 2.17 -6.82 12.80
C ALA A 55 0.75 -7.06 12.25
N GLU A 56 0.60 -7.49 11.01
CA GLU A 56 -0.71 -7.69 10.36
C GLU A 56 -1.45 -8.97 10.78
N GLN A 57 -0.84 -9.85 11.59
CA GLN A 57 -1.08 -11.28 11.44
C GLN A 57 -2.13 -11.92 12.35
N LYS A 58 -2.14 -11.67 13.68
CA LYS A 58 -2.88 -12.58 14.58
C LYS A 58 -4.39 -12.33 14.61
N GLU A 59 -4.81 -11.10 14.92
CA GLU A 59 -6.24 -10.80 15.14
C GLU A 59 -7.01 -10.63 13.81
N ARG A 60 -6.34 -10.14 12.77
CA ARG A 60 -6.97 -9.94 11.45
C ARG A 60 -7.21 -11.26 10.71
N PHE A 61 -6.32 -12.25 10.87
CA PHE A 61 -6.41 -13.52 10.14
C PHE A 61 -7.66 -14.33 10.52
N VAL A 62 -7.85 -14.65 11.80
CA VAL A 62 -8.99 -15.47 12.25
C VAL A 62 -10.33 -14.78 11.98
N ALA A 63 -10.43 -13.48 12.30
CA ALA A 63 -11.64 -12.71 12.05
C ALA A 63 -11.96 -12.52 10.55
N ALA A 64 -10.97 -12.71 9.67
CA ALA A 64 -11.18 -12.67 8.23
C ALA A 64 -11.71 -13.98 7.67
N LEU A 65 -11.45 -15.14 8.29
CA LEU A 65 -11.90 -16.44 7.76
C LEU A 65 -13.42 -16.49 7.61
N GLU A 66 -14.16 -16.04 8.63
CA GLU A 66 -15.62 -15.94 8.59
C GLU A 66 -16.08 -14.96 7.49
N LYS A 67 -15.47 -13.77 7.43
CA LYS A 67 -15.84 -12.72 6.46
C LYS A 67 -15.58 -13.13 5.01
N LEU A 68 -14.61 -13.99 4.78
CA LEU A 68 -14.24 -14.52 3.47
C LEU A 68 -15.01 -15.80 3.12
N GLY A 69 -15.78 -16.37 4.06
CA GLY A 69 -16.56 -17.58 3.83
C GLY A 69 -15.70 -18.84 3.66
N ILE A 70 -14.54 -18.91 4.33
CA ILE A 70 -13.55 -20.00 4.17
C ILE A 70 -13.37 -20.83 5.45
N VAL A 71 -14.36 -20.78 6.34
CA VAL A 71 -14.42 -21.62 7.54
C VAL A 71 -14.81 -23.04 7.16
N GLY A 72 -14.11 -24.03 7.70
CA GLY A 72 -14.40 -25.46 7.48
C GLY A 72 -13.64 -26.11 6.32
N ASP A 73 -12.90 -25.33 5.52
CA ASP A 73 -11.94 -25.86 4.56
C ASP A 73 -10.76 -26.58 5.26
N THR A 74 -10.03 -27.42 4.52
CA THR A 74 -8.78 -28.02 5.03
C THR A 74 -7.71 -26.95 5.26
N PRO A 75 -6.72 -27.17 6.15
CA PRO A 75 -5.73 -26.16 6.49
C PRO A 75 -5.01 -25.54 5.27
N ALA A 76 -4.60 -26.37 4.30
CA ALA A 76 -3.94 -25.89 3.08
C ALA A 76 -4.87 -25.03 2.20
N VAL A 77 -6.14 -25.44 2.05
CA VAL A 77 -7.17 -24.71 1.31
C VAL A 77 -7.51 -23.39 2.00
N THR A 78 -7.73 -23.40 3.32
CA THR A 78 -8.00 -22.18 4.11
C THR A 78 -6.87 -21.18 3.98
N ALA A 79 -5.62 -21.62 4.16
CA ALA A 79 -4.45 -20.75 4.04
C ALA A 79 -4.34 -20.16 2.64
N ALA A 80 -4.42 -20.98 1.58
CA ALA A 80 -4.32 -20.50 0.21
C ALA A 80 -5.47 -19.55 -0.17
N LYS A 81 -6.73 -19.87 0.16
CA LYS A 81 -7.88 -19.01 -0.11
C LYS A 81 -7.79 -17.70 0.65
N TYR A 82 -7.34 -17.71 1.90
CA TYR A 82 -7.12 -16.48 2.66
C TYR A 82 -6.15 -15.56 1.93
N HIS A 83 -4.98 -16.07 1.52
CA HIS A 83 -3.99 -15.27 0.78
C HIS A 83 -4.53 -14.81 -0.57
N TYR A 84 -5.17 -15.69 -1.34
CA TYR A 84 -5.78 -15.35 -2.62
C TYR A 84 -6.79 -14.21 -2.46
N PHE A 85 -7.80 -14.36 -1.60
CA PHE A 85 -8.85 -13.37 -1.44
C PHE A 85 -8.37 -12.06 -0.82
N SER A 86 -7.60 -12.11 0.29
CA SER A 86 -7.15 -10.89 0.96
C SER A 86 -6.25 -10.02 0.06
N ASN A 87 -5.35 -10.65 -0.69
CA ASN A 87 -4.45 -9.95 -1.60
C ASN A 87 -5.19 -9.45 -2.85
N SER A 88 -6.16 -10.22 -3.38
CA SER A 88 -7.01 -9.73 -4.47
C SER A 88 -7.88 -8.54 -4.05
N ILE A 89 -8.42 -8.54 -2.82
CA ILE A 89 -9.11 -7.39 -2.26
C ILE A 89 -8.15 -6.20 -2.09
N GLY A 90 -6.89 -6.46 -1.76
CA GLY A 90 -5.82 -5.46 -1.70
C GLY A 90 -5.30 -4.98 -3.07
N GLY A 91 -5.93 -5.41 -4.17
CA GLY A 91 -5.61 -4.97 -5.53
C GLY A 91 -4.50 -5.76 -6.23
N LEU A 92 -4.05 -6.89 -5.67
CA LEU A 92 -3.07 -7.75 -6.33
C LEU A 92 -3.72 -8.75 -7.30
N ASN A 93 -3.06 -8.94 -8.45
CA ASN A 93 -3.43 -9.97 -9.41
C ASN A 93 -2.94 -11.34 -8.90
N MET A 94 -3.87 -12.24 -8.63
CA MET A 94 -3.57 -13.54 -8.01
C MET A 94 -4.05 -14.70 -8.87
N GLN A 95 -3.37 -15.84 -8.77
CA GLN A 95 -3.90 -17.13 -9.19
C GLN A 95 -3.98 -18.09 -8.00
N TYR A 96 -4.99 -18.95 -8.01
CA TYR A 96 -5.21 -20.02 -7.04
C TYR A 96 -5.32 -21.34 -7.81
N ILE A 97 -4.54 -22.35 -7.41
CA ILE A 97 -4.58 -23.68 -8.01
C ILE A 97 -4.63 -24.73 -6.91
N GLU A 98 -5.76 -25.41 -6.79
CA GLU A 98 -5.93 -26.54 -5.87
C GLU A 98 -5.53 -27.84 -6.56
N GLU A 99 -4.35 -28.35 -6.20
CA GLU A 99 -3.85 -29.63 -6.68
C GLU A 99 -4.50 -30.78 -5.89
N SER A 100 -4.64 -30.61 -4.58
CA SER A 100 -5.38 -31.51 -3.69
C SER A 100 -5.83 -30.77 -2.43
N PRO A 101 -6.71 -31.35 -1.59
CA PRO A 101 -7.08 -30.75 -0.30
C PRO A 101 -5.89 -30.53 0.65
N ARG A 102 -4.74 -31.18 0.42
CA ARG A 102 -3.52 -31.01 1.21
C ARG A 102 -2.46 -30.15 0.52
N LYS A 103 -2.63 -29.78 -0.75
CA LYS A 103 -1.62 -29.05 -1.54
C LYS A 103 -2.27 -28.00 -2.45
N VAL A 104 -2.01 -26.73 -2.15
CA VAL A 104 -2.66 -25.62 -2.84
C VAL A 104 -1.65 -24.54 -3.18
N TRP A 105 -1.58 -24.19 -4.46
CA TRP A 105 -0.68 -23.20 -5.01
C TRP A 105 -1.33 -21.83 -5.09
N ILE A 106 -0.51 -20.80 -4.88
CA ILE A 106 -0.87 -19.41 -5.20
C ILE A 106 0.25 -18.74 -5.98
N ARG A 107 -0.12 -17.82 -6.87
CA ARG A 107 0.81 -16.96 -7.61
C ARG A 107 0.44 -15.51 -7.44
N TYR A 108 1.46 -14.66 -7.25
CA TYR A 108 1.34 -13.21 -7.21
C TYR A 108 1.85 -12.64 -8.53
N LEU A 109 0.92 -12.30 -9.43
CA LEU A 109 1.24 -11.88 -10.79
C LEU A 109 1.69 -10.42 -10.84
N PRO A 110 2.67 -10.07 -11.69
CA PRO A 110 2.98 -8.69 -12.00
C PRO A 110 1.88 -8.02 -12.87
N PRO A 111 1.86 -6.68 -12.97
CA PRO A 111 2.66 -5.74 -12.18
C PRO A 111 2.20 -5.72 -10.72
N TRP A 112 3.15 -5.53 -9.80
CA TRP A 112 2.83 -5.39 -8.38
C TRP A 112 2.60 -3.93 -8.03
N GLY A 113 1.45 -3.62 -7.41
CA GLY A 113 1.16 -2.26 -6.94
C GLY A 113 2.27 -1.72 -6.04
N SER A 114 2.82 -2.57 -5.18
CA SER A 114 3.91 -2.27 -4.24
C SER A 114 5.28 -2.01 -4.89
N TYR A 115 5.40 -2.09 -6.22
CA TYR A 115 6.63 -1.81 -6.95
C TYR A 115 6.35 -1.09 -8.29
N PRO A 116 5.93 0.18 -8.27
CA PRO A 116 5.62 0.93 -9.48
C PRO A 116 6.87 1.23 -10.31
N GLY A 117 6.72 1.27 -11.63
CA GLY A 117 7.82 1.60 -12.56
C GLY A 117 8.99 0.62 -12.47
N ILE A 118 10.21 1.14 -12.28
CA ILE A 118 11.43 0.33 -12.20
C ILE A 118 11.71 -0.23 -10.79
N SER A 119 10.80 -0.01 -9.82
CA SER A 119 11.08 -0.32 -8.41
C SER A 119 11.38 -1.80 -8.16
N ALA A 120 10.74 -2.72 -8.88
CA ALA A 120 10.99 -4.15 -8.74
C ALA A 120 12.42 -4.55 -9.13
N LEU A 121 13.05 -3.83 -10.07
CA LEU A 121 14.43 -4.08 -10.49
C LEU A 121 15.46 -3.65 -9.43
N ALA A 122 15.09 -2.69 -8.59
CA ALA A 122 16.00 -2.09 -7.62
C ALA A 122 15.96 -2.80 -6.25
N VAL A 123 14.91 -3.57 -5.98
CA VAL A 123 14.70 -4.15 -4.65
C VAL A 123 15.46 -5.48 -4.53
N PRO A 124 16.28 -5.68 -3.47
CA PRO A 124 17.00 -6.92 -3.26
C PRO A 124 16.09 -8.14 -3.15
N SER A 125 16.53 -9.29 -3.66
CA SER A 125 15.75 -10.54 -3.61
C SER A 125 15.44 -11.01 -2.20
N SER A 126 16.31 -10.69 -1.23
CA SER A 126 16.11 -10.97 0.19
C SER A 126 14.81 -10.36 0.74
N VAL A 127 14.36 -9.22 0.22
CA VAL A 127 13.12 -8.56 0.68
C VAL A 127 11.90 -9.40 0.34
N ARG A 128 11.79 -9.90 -0.89
CA ARG A 128 10.68 -10.78 -1.29
C ARG A 128 10.72 -12.10 -0.52
N ARG A 129 11.92 -12.67 -0.33
CA ARG A 129 12.12 -13.84 0.52
C ARG A 129 11.63 -13.56 1.95
N THR A 130 12.02 -12.43 2.56
CA THR A 130 11.58 -12.02 3.90
C THR A 130 10.07 -11.88 4.02
N ILE A 131 9.41 -11.29 3.01
CA ILE A 131 7.96 -11.14 3.01
C ILE A 131 7.28 -12.52 3.04
N LEU A 132 7.70 -13.43 2.15
CA LEU A 132 7.11 -14.76 2.06
C LEU A 132 7.50 -15.69 3.23
N THR A 133 8.67 -15.52 3.84
CA THR A 133 9.08 -16.29 5.03
C THR A 133 8.35 -15.84 6.30
N THR A 134 7.93 -14.58 6.38
CA THR A 134 7.36 -14.02 7.61
C THR A 134 5.86 -14.29 7.72
N TRP A 135 5.15 -14.41 6.60
CA TRP A 135 3.70 -14.49 6.59
C TRP A 135 3.19 -15.92 6.46
N HIS A 136 3.41 -16.55 5.31
CA HIS A 136 2.80 -17.84 4.97
C HIS A 136 3.10 -18.97 5.97
N PRO A 137 4.34 -19.15 6.47
CA PRO A 137 4.66 -20.26 7.39
C PRO A 137 3.92 -20.21 8.73
N ARG A 138 3.39 -19.04 9.11
CA ARG A 138 2.67 -18.86 10.39
C ARG A 138 1.22 -19.34 10.33
N ASN A 139 0.68 -19.60 9.13
CA ASN A 139 -0.71 -20.04 8.98
C ASN A 139 -0.98 -21.39 9.65
N GLY A 140 0.00 -22.30 9.69
CA GLY A 140 -0.14 -23.56 10.41
C GLY A 140 -0.43 -23.34 11.89
N GLU A 141 0.33 -22.46 12.54
CA GLU A 141 0.07 -22.10 13.94
C GLU A 141 -1.27 -21.41 14.14
N LEU A 142 -1.62 -20.46 13.27
CA LEU A 142 -2.86 -19.69 13.36
C LEU A 142 -4.11 -20.56 13.14
N LEU A 143 -3.99 -21.61 12.33
CA LEU A 143 -5.05 -22.58 12.06
C LEU A 143 -5.03 -23.78 13.02
N GLY A 144 -4.06 -23.86 13.94
CA GLY A 144 -3.89 -25.01 14.83
C GLY A 144 -3.47 -26.30 14.12
N CYS A 145 -2.83 -26.19 12.95
CA CYS A 145 -2.30 -27.31 12.16
C CYS A 145 -0.76 -27.23 12.10
N PRO A 146 -0.02 -27.90 13.00
CA PRO A 146 1.45 -27.86 13.02
C PRO A 146 2.09 -28.55 11.81
N ARG A 147 1.30 -29.28 11.00
CA ARG A 147 1.75 -29.99 9.79
C ARG A 147 1.71 -29.14 8.53
N LEU A 148 1.16 -27.93 8.62
CA LEU A 148 1.01 -27.05 7.47
C LEU A 148 2.28 -26.22 7.27
N GLY A 149 2.94 -26.40 6.13
CA GLY A 149 4.10 -25.63 5.70
C GLY A 149 3.82 -24.81 4.44
N TRP A 150 4.75 -23.89 4.14
CA TRP A 150 4.78 -23.12 2.90
C TRP A 150 6.07 -23.39 2.13
N VAL A 151 5.93 -23.69 0.84
CA VAL A 151 7.06 -23.86 -0.08
C VAL A 151 7.02 -22.75 -1.12
N ALA A 152 8.03 -21.88 -1.12
CA ALA A 152 8.21 -20.86 -2.15
C ALA A 152 9.03 -21.40 -3.31
N THR A 153 8.56 -21.20 -4.55
CA THR A 153 9.13 -21.83 -5.75
C THR A 153 9.69 -20.87 -6.78
N LYS A 154 9.15 -19.65 -6.84
CA LYS A 154 9.58 -18.62 -7.80
C LYS A 154 9.54 -17.25 -7.15
N PHE A 155 10.45 -16.38 -7.57
CA PHE A 155 10.54 -14.98 -7.12
C PHE A 155 10.76 -14.05 -8.32
N VAL A 156 9.89 -13.04 -8.51
CA VAL A 156 9.99 -12.14 -9.68
C VAL A 156 11.32 -11.39 -9.73
N VAL A 157 11.82 -11.00 -8.56
CA VAL A 157 13.09 -10.27 -8.37
C VAL A 157 14.33 -11.12 -8.67
N GLU A 158 14.14 -12.43 -8.88
CA GLU A 158 15.18 -13.37 -9.32
C GLU A 158 15.04 -13.72 -10.81
N GLY A 159 14.15 -13.04 -11.54
CA GLY A 159 13.94 -13.23 -12.98
C GLY A 159 12.82 -14.19 -13.34
N HIS A 160 12.05 -14.69 -12.37
CA HIS A 160 10.86 -15.48 -12.64
C HIS A 160 9.67 -14.61 -13.09
N PRO A 161 8.66 -15.18 -13.78
CA PRO A 161 7.51 -14.41 -14.27
C PRO A 161 6.56 -13.88 -13.18
N TYR A 162 6.64 -14.43 -11.96
CA TYR A 162 5.80 -14.09 -10.82
C TYR A 162 6.40 -14.68 -9.54
N ASP A 163 5.89 -14.26 -8.36
CA ASP A 163 6.14 -15.04 -7.14
C ASP A 163 5.16 -16.21 -7.09
N GLU A 164 5.66 -17.37 -6.69
CA GLU A 164 4.87 -18.60 -6.62
C GLU A 164 5.26 -19.40 -5.38
N GLY A 165 4.27 -20.11 -4.84
CA GLY A 165 4.51 -21.19 -3.91
C GLY A 165 3.23 -21.95 -3.62
N TYR A 166 3.33 -22.90 -2.69
CA TYR A 166 2.19 -23.70 -2.26
C TYR A 166 2.19 -23.95 -0.76
N PHE A 167 0.99 -24.03 -0.20
CA PHE A 167 0.74 -24.60 1.10
C PHE A 167 0.68 -26.12 0.99
N TYR A 168 1.33 -26.82 1.92
CA TYR A 168 1.31 -28.28 1.97
C TYR A 168 1.12 -28.79 3.40
N GLU A 169 0.14 -29.67 3.58
CA GLU A 169 -0.09 -30.41 4.83
C GLU A 169 0.66 -31.74 4.80
N TYR A 170 1.68 -31.85 5.64
CA TYR A 170 2.54 -33.04 5.76
C TYR A 170 1.91 -34.12 6.64
N ASP A 171 2.46 -35.33 6.60
CA ASP A 171 2.02 -36.45 7.44
C ASP A 171 2.62 -36.42 8.86
N HIS A 172 3.49 -35.45 9.15
CA HIS A 172 4.11 -35.22 10.45
C HIS A 172 4.04 -33.74 10.85
N ASP A 173 4.22 -33.48 12.15
CA ASP A 173 4.28 -32.11 12.68
C ASP A 173 5.64 -31.48 12.32
N LEU A 174 5.62 -30.24 11.83
CA LEU A 174 6.80 -29.55 11.34
C LEU A 174 7.55 -28.82 12.46
N SER A 175 8.88 -28.96 12.47
CA SER A 175 9.77 -28.08 13.23
C SER A 175 9.75 -26.65 12.66
N SER A 176 10.34 -25.69 13.38
CA SER A 176 10.43 -24.29 12.91
C SER A 176 11.05 -24.16 11.52
N ASP A 177 12.06 -24.99 11.24
CA ASP A 177 12.88 -24.91 10.04
C ASP A 177 12.24 -25.62 8.84
N GLU A 178 11.26 -26.51 9.09
CA GLU A 178 10.51 -27.21 8.04
C GLU A 178 9.28 -26.42 7.54
N ARG A 179 8.82 -25.42 8.30
CA ARG A 179 7.60 -24.65 7.95
C ARG A 179 7.78 -23.75 6.74
N PHE A 180 9.01 -23.37 6.43
CA PHE A 180 9.35 -22.58 5.26
C PHE A 180 10.47 -23.26 4.48
N VAL A 181 10.20 -23.58 3.22
CA VAL A 181 11.21 -24.11 2.31
C VAL A 181 11.23 -23.29 1.03
N VAL A 182 12.42 -22.99 0.53
CA VAL A 182 12.59 -22.55 -0.86
C VAL A 182 13.00 -23.74 -1.70
N ARG A 183 12.24 -24.01 -2.75
CA ARG A 183 12.53 -25.09 -3.69
C ARG A 183 12.26 -24.64 -5.11
N HIS A 184 13.26 -24.73 -5.97
CA HIS A 184 13.05 -24.48 -7.39
C HIS A 184 12.17 -25.56 -8.02
N GLU A 185 11.16 -25.15 -8.80
CA GLU A 185 10.25 -26.05 -9.51
C GLU A 185 10.09 -25.59 -10.96
N ASP A 186 10.62 -26.38 -11.90
CA ASP A 186 10.58 -26.08 -13.34
C ASP A 186 9.17 -26.20 -13.92
N LYS A 187 8.36 -27.13 -13.39
CA LYS A 187 6.98 -27.39 -13.84
C LYS A 187 6.03 -27.27 -12.68
N THR A 188 5.05 -26.39 -12.80
CA THR A 188 4.00 -26.20 -11.79
C THR A 188 2.62 -26.28 -12.44
N PRO A 189 1.55 -26.60 -11.68
CA PRO A 189 0.23 -26.85 -12.25
C PRO A 189 -0.33 -25.69 -13.08
N GLU A 190 -1.13 -26.00 -14.11
CA GLU A 190 -1.79 -24.99 -14.93
C GLU A 190 -2.92 -24.29 -14.14
N PHE A 191 -3.09 -22.98 -14.38
CA PHE A 191 -4.18 -22.23 -13.77
C PHE A 191 -5.46 -22.36 -14.60
N ASP A 192 -6.56 -22.74 -13.94
CA ASP A 192 -7.90 -22.75 -14.53
C ASP A 192 -8.79 -21.71 -13.83
N ALA A 193 -9.12 -20.64 -14.55
CA ALA A 193 -9.94 -19.55 -14.05
C ALA A 193 -11.39 -19.96 -13.72
N ALA A 194 -11.90 -21.04 -14.32
CA ALA A 194 -13.25 -21.54 -14.03
C ALA A 194 -13.30 -22.28 -12.68
N ARG A 195 -12.17 -22.85 -12.23
CA ARG A 195 -12.03 -23.54 -10.95
C ARG A 195 -11.58 -22.65 -9.80
N ALA A 196 -11.13 -21.43 -10.09
CA ALA A 196 -10.71 -20.47 -9.08
C ALA A 196 -11.88 -20.10 -8.15
N PRO A 197 -11.66 -20.08 -6.81
CA PRO A 197 -12.70 -19.70 -5.87
C PRO A 197 -13.07 -18.23 -6.06
N ARG A 198 -14.33 -17.88 -5.77
CA ARG A 198 -14.84 -16.52 -5.90
C ARG A 198 -15.39 -16.05 -4.57
N LEU A 199 -15.21 -14.76 -4.29
CA LEU A 199 -15.90 -14.13 -3.18
C LEU A 199 -17.40 -14.16 -3.44
N ASP A 200 -18.19 -14.35 -2.39
CA ASP A 200 -19.65 -14.23 -2.48
C ASP A 200 -20.00 -12.79 -2.95
N PRO A 201 -20.64 -12.63 -4.12
CA PRO A 201 -20.92 -11.31 -4.69
C PRO A 201 -21.95 -10.51 -3.88
N VAL A 202 -22.76 -11.17 -3.04
CA VAL A 202 -23.71 -10.51 -2.12
C VAL A 202 -22.95 -9.89 -0.94
N LEU A 203 -21.99 -10.62 -0.38
CA LEU A 203 -21.18 -10.14 0.73
C LEU A 203 -20.07 -9.18 0.28
N TRP A 204 -19.51 -9.41 -0.90
CA TRP A 204 -18.40 -8.68 -1.50
C TRP A 204 -18.77 -8.10 -2.87
N PRO A 205 -19.71 -7.13 -2.91
CA PRO A 205 -20.00 -6.41 -4.15
C PRO A 205 -18.76 -5.62 -4.61
N GLU A 206 -18.68 -5.33 -5.91
CA GLU A 206 -17.55 -4.62 -6.55
C GLU A 206 -17.12 -3.37 -5.78
N ALA A 207 -18.08 -2.53 -5.39
CA ALA A 207 -17.80 -1.30 -4.64
C ALA A 207 -17.11 -1.55 -3.29
N ARG A 208 -17.42 -2.66 -2.60
CA ARG A 208 -16.78 -3.04 -1.33
C ARG A 208 -15.35 -3.51 -1.57
N ILE A 209 -15.10 -4.26 -2.63
CA ILE A 209 -13.76 -4.73 -3.01
C ILE A 209 -12.86 -3.52 -3.32
N MET A 210 -13.34 -2.59 -4.16
CA MET A 210 -12.60 -1.35 -4.47
C MET A 210 -12.28 -0.51 -3.23
N LYS A 211 -13.26 -0.34 -2.33
CA LYS A 211 -13.03 0.34 -1.04
C LYS A 211 -12.01 -0.40 -0.18
N GLY A 212 -12.02 -1.74 -0.21
CA GLY A 212 -11.03 -2.59 0.44
C GLY A 212 -9.62 -2.30 -0.05
N SER A 213 -9.42 -2.23 -1.37
CA SER A 213 -8.11 -1.97 -1.98
C SER A 213 -7.53 -0.61 -1.60
N ALA A 214 -8.34 0.47 -1.69
CA ALA A 214 -7.90 1.80 -1.24
C ALA A 214 -7.57 1.86 0.27
N ASN A 215 -8.34 1.15 1.11
CA ASN A 215 -8.03 1.04 2.54
C ASN A 215 -6.73 0.27 2.74
N TYR A 216 -6.46 -0.77 1.95
CA TYR A 216 -5.24 -1.55 2.02
C TYR A 216 -4.00 -0.68 1.73
N ALA A 217 -4.02 0.09 0.64
CA ALA A 217 -2.95 1.04 0.32
C ALA A 217 -2.75 2.08 1.44
N SER A 218 -3.84 2.58 2.02
CA SER A 218 -3.81 3.54 3.14
C SER A 218 -3.18 2.94 4.40
N ASP A 219 -3.60 1.73 4.78
CA ASP A 219 -3.06 0.99 5.93
C ASP A 219 -1.56 0.73 5.74
N TYR A 220 -1.13 0.35 4.53
CA TYR A 220 0.29 0.12 4.25
C TYR A 220 1.13 1.40 4.37
N VAL A 221 0.64 2.56 3.92
CA VAL A 221 1.35 3.83 4.15
C VAL A 221 1.52 4.07 5.65
N LYS A 222 0.45 3.91 6.42
CA LYS A 222 0.46 4.11 7.87
C LYS A 222 1.47 3.19 8.54
N HIS A 223 1.32 1.88 8.34
CA HIS A 223 2.15 0.88 9.00
C HIS A 223 3.61 0.93 8.55
N ALA A 224 3.89 1.26 7.28
CA ALA A 224 5.26 1.42 6.81
C ALA A 224 5.96 2.58 7.53
N VAL A 225 5.29 3.73 7.68
CA VAL A 225 5.84 4.88 8.41
C VAL A 225 6.01 4.54 9.91
N GLU A 226 5.01 3.94 10.55
CA GLU A 226 5.10 3.49 11.96
C GLU A 226 6.27 2.53 12.16
N THR A 227 6.44 1.55 11.26
CA THR A 227 7.53 0.56 11.35
C THR A 227 8.90 1.21 11.19
N VAL A 228 9.04 2.16 10.28
CA VAL A 228 10.30 2.92 10.09
C VAL A 228 10.59 3.79 11.33
N VAL A 229 9.58 4.40 11.94
CA VAL A 229 9.71 5.14 13.20
C VAL A 229 10.12 4.21 14.35
N GLU A 230 9.48 3.04 14.49
CA GLU A 230 9.84 2.05 15.50
C GLU A 230 11.30 1.61 15.39
N HIS A 231 11.81 1.44 14.16
CA HIS A 231 13.14 0.89 13.93
C HIS A 231 14.26 1.93 14.01
N PHE A 232 14.01 3.17 13.57
CA PHE A 232 15.05 4.20 13.43
C PHE A 232 14.81 5.43 14.31
N GLY A 233 13.69 5.50 15.01
CA GLY A 233 13.27 6.67 15.76
C GLY A 233 12.61 7.75 14.89
N LEU A 234 11.83 8.61 15.54
CA LEU A 234 11.00 9.62 14.87
C LEU A 234 11.81 10.56 13.97
N ALA A 235 12.93 11.10 14.46
CA ALA A 235 13.74 12.07 13.72
C ALA A 235 14.27 11.50 12.40
N ALA A 236 14.96 10.35 12.44
CA ALA A 236 15.52 9.72 11.25
C ALA A 236 14.42 9.26 10.27
N ALA A 237 13.32 8.73 10.79
CA ALA A 237 12.16 8.35 9.97
C ALA A 237 11.54 9.55 9.25
N THR A 238 11.41 10.69 9.94
CA THR A 238 10.93 11.93 9.34
C THR A 238 11.84 12.41 8.19
N ASP A 239 13.17 12.34 8.36
CA ASP A 239 14.09 12.73 7.30
C ASP A 239 14.00 11.80 6.08
N MET A 240 13.91 10.48 6.30
CA MET A 240 13.70 9.50 5.23
C MET A 240 12.36 9.68 4.52
N LEU A 241 11.28 9.96 5.25
CA LEU A 241 9.98 10.26 4.65
C LEU A 241 10.04 11.57 3.86
N ARG A 242 10.67 12.63 4.39
CA ARG A 242 10.82 13.90 3.66
C ARG A 242 11.57 13.71 2.35
N ALA A 243 12.67 12.96 2.36
CA ALA A 243 13.43 12.63 1.16
C ALA A 243 12.57 11.85 0.17
N THR A 244 11.87 10.81 0.65
CA THR A 244 10.91 10.01 -0.13
C THR A 244 9.88 10.90 -0.82
N MET A 245 9.18 11.73 -0.05
CA MET A 245 8.09 12.59 -0.54
C MET A 245 8.57 13.59 -1.60
N LYS A 246 9.75 14.20 -1.43
CA LYS A 246 10.35 15.08 -2.45
C LYS A 246 10.66 14.32 -3.74
N THR A 247 11.33 13.17 -3.65
CA THR A 247 11.71 12.40 -4.85
C THR A 247 10.50 11.81 -5.57
N LEU A 248 9.46 11.41 -4.82
CA LEU A 248 8.20 10.96 -5.40
C LEU A 248 7.49 12.08 -6.15
N ALA A 249 7.51 13.32 -5.63
CA ALA A 249 6.95 14.45 -6.35
C ALA A 249 7.69 14.70 -7.67
N ILE A 250 9.03 14.69 -7.65
CA ILE A 250 9.86 14.86 -8.86
C ILE A 250 9.50 13.81 -9.92
N GLN A 251 9.31 12.55 -9.52
CA GLN A 251 9.12 11.44 -10.45
C GLN A 251 7.66 11.22 -10.87
N PHE A 252 6.69 11.39 -9.96
CA PHE A 252 5.33 10.88 -10.12
C PHE A 252 4.23 11.94 -9.94
N VAL A 253 4.55 13.21 -9.68
CA VAL A 253 3.49 14.23 -9.49
C VAL A 253 2.59 14.35 -10.72
N GLY A 254 3.15 14.26 -11.93
CA GLY A 254 2.36 14.28 -13.17
C GLY A 254 1.39 13.11 -13.26
N ASN A 255 1.86 11.89 -12.95
CA ASN A 255 1.04 10.68 -12.96
C ASN A 255 -0.12 10.77 -11.97
N VAL A 256 0.16 11.17 -10.72
CA VAL A 256 -0.86 11.26 -9.66
C VAL A 256 -1.85 12.40 -9.96
N ARG A 257 -1.37 13.57 -10.42
CA ARG A 257 -2.24 14.68 -10.80
C ARG A 257 -3.13 14.35 -12.00
N GLY A 258 -2.62 13.60 -12.97
CA GLY A 258 -3.39 13.14 -14.13
C GLY A 258 -4.65 12.37 -13.74
N LEU A 259 -4.60 11.59 -12.65
CA LEU A 259 -5.76 10.85 -12.12
C LEU A 259 -6.85 11.75 -11.54
N THR A 260 -6.53 13.00 -11.19
CA THR A 260 -7.51 13.96 -10.64
C THR A 260 -8.41 14.58 -11.70
N GLY A 261 -8.07 14.43 -12.98
CA GLY A 261 -8.75 15.10 -14.09
C GLY A 261 -8.44 16.60 -14.22
N SER A 262 -7.60 17.16 -13.33
CA SER A 262 -7.14 18.54 -13.42
C SER A 262 -6.22 18.74 -14.63
N THR A 263 -6.46 19.81 -15.38
CA THR A 263 -5.62 20.26 -16.49
C THR A 263 -4.98 21.61 -16.14
N GLY A 264 -3.76 21.85 -16.63
CA GLY A 264 -3.02 23.09 -16.36
C GLY A 264 -2.18 23.08 -15.09
N ASN A 265 -1.39 24.14 -14.91
CA ASN A 265 -0.42 24.30 -13.82
C ASN A 265 -0.53 25.70 -13.16
N ASP A 266 -1.70 26.33 -13.24
CA ASP A 266 -2.00 27.55 -12.48
C ASP A 266 -2.37 27.22 -11.02
N VAL A 267 -2.55 28.26 -10.21
CA VAL A 267 -2.85 28.13 -8.77
C VAL A 267 -4.13 27.33 -8.50
N ALA A 268 -5.18 27.52 -9.31
CA ALA A 268 -6.46 26.84 -9.13
C ALA A 268 -6.37 25.36 -9.52
N ALA A 269 -5.69 25.04 -10.62
CA ALA A 269 -5.45 23.67 -11.06
C ALA A 269 -4.61 22.90 -10.04
N LEU A 270 -3.57 23.52 -9.48
CA LEU A 270 -2.74 22.90 -8.45
C LEU A 270 -3.53 22.67 -7.15
N ALA A 271 -4.17 23.70 -6.61
CA ALA A 271 -4.99 23.60 -5.40
C ALA A 271 -6.10 22.55 -5.55
N GLY A 272 -6.84 22.57 -6.67
CA GLY A 272 -7.88 21.59 -6.95
C GLY A 272 -7.35 20.16 -7.06
N SER A 273 -6.22 19.95 -7.76
CA SER A 273 -5.62 18.61 -7.87
C SER A 273 -5.16 18.08 -6.50
N TYR A 274 -4.58 18.93 -5.65
CA TYR A 274 -4.09 18.51 -4.33
C TYR A 274 -5.24 18.26 -3.36
N ALA A 275 -6.31 19.05 -3.44
CA ALA A 275 -7.54 18.77 -2.69
C ALA A 275 -8.12 17.40 -3.07
N THR A 276 -8.16 17.07 -4.36
CA THR A 276 -8.65 15.76 -4.83
C THR A 276 -7.76 14.61 -4.34
N ILE A 277 -6.43 14.77 -4.35
CA ILE A 277 -5.50 13.76 -3.81
C ILE A 277 -5.73 13.57 -2.30
N LEU A 278 -5.81 14.64 -1.52
CA LEU A 278 -6.04 14.56 -0.08
C LEU A 278 -7.42 13.94 0.24
N ARG A 279 -8.47 14.29 -0.51
CA ARG A 279 -9.82 13.69 -0.37
C ARG A 279 -9.85 12.21 -0.74
N ALA A 280 -8.91 11.72 -1.56
CA ALA A 280 -8.85 10.30 -1.91
C ALA A 280 -8.68 9.40 -0.67
N PHE A 281 -8.01 9.93 0.35
CA PHE A 281 -7.80 9.32 1.66
C PHE A 281 -8.89 9.72 2.69
N LYS A 282 -10.04 10.21 2.24
CA LYS A 282 -11.22 10.58 3.04
C LYS A 282 -10.97 11.73 4.03
N ASN A 283 -9.96 12.57 3.77
CA ASN A 283 -9.77 13.81 4.52
C ASN A 283 -10.90 14.79 4.16
N ASP A 284 -11.38 15.55 5.16
CA ASP A 284 -12.26 16.71 4.91
C ASP A 284 -11.41 17.86 4.42
N VAL A 285 -11.50 18.15 3.12
CA VAL A 285 -10.69 19.17 2.45
C VAL A 285 -11.61 20.12 1.73
N ARG A 286 -11.36 21.41 1.88
CA ARG A 286 -11.98 22.50 1.14
C ARG A 286 -10.90 23.24 0.39
N TRP A 287 -11.21 23.75 -0.78
CA TRP A 287 -10.31 24.65 -1.49
C TRP A 287 -11.14 25.63 -2.28
N GLU A 288 -10.60 26.82 -2.47
CA GLU A 288 -11.21 27.87 -3.28
C GLU A 288 -10.13 28.69 -3.98
N SER A 289 -10.52 29.31 -5.10
CA SER A 289 -9.72 30.35 -5.71
C SER A 289 -10.07 31.68 -5.04
N THR A 290 -9.08 32.32 -4.43
CA THR A 290 -9.24 33.61 -3.74
C THR A 290 -8.93 34.81 -4.65
N GLY A 291 -8.46 34.54 -5.87
CA GLY A 291 -8.18 35.54 -6.90
C GLY A 291 -7.58 34.89 -8.16
N GLN A 292 -7.18 35.70 -9.15
CA GLN A 292 -6.54 35.16 -10.36
C GLN A 292 -5.20 34.48 -10.06
N ASP A 293 -4.47 34.99 -9.06
CA ASP A 293 -3.10 34.56 -8.73
C ASP A 293 -3.00 33.87 -7.37
N THR A 294 -4.13 33.62 -6.71
CA THR A 294 -4.15 33.01 -5.37
C THR A 294 -5.23 31.94 -5.24
N ALA A 295 -4.89 30.85 -4.56
CA ALA A 295 -5.84 29.83 -4.17
C ALA A 295 -5.50 29.31 -2.77
N GLU A 296 -6.51 28.86 -2.05
CA GLU A 296 -6.37 28.35 -0.70
C GLU A 296 -6.98 26.97 -0.56
N LEU A 297 -6.36 26.16 0.29
CA LEU A 297 -6.77 24.80 0.60
C LEU A 297 -6.73 24.60 2.11
N GLU A 298 -7.82 24.08 2.68
CA GLU A 298 -7.99 23.89 4.12
C GLU A 298 -8.46 22.47 4.44
N PHE A 299 -7.90 21.84 5.47
CA PHE A 299 -8.26 20.49 5.89
C PHE A 299 -7.85 20.20 7.35
N SER A 300 -8.44 19.16 7.95
CA SER A 300 -8.26 18.85 9.38
C SER A 300 -7.45 17.57 9.67
N SER A 301 -7.14 16.77 8.66
CA SER A 301 -6.37 15.52 8.82
C SER A 301 -5.42 15.26 7.66
N LEU A 302 -4.32 14.57 7.95
CA LEU A 302 -3.33 14.12 6.97
C LEU A 302 -3.38 12.60 6.80
N ALA A 303 -4.57 12.01 6.80
CA ALA A 303 -4.70 10.58 6.53
C ALA A 303 -4.08 10.27 5.15
N PRO A 304 -3.35 9.15 5.02
CA PRO A 304 -3.22 8.04 5.97
C PRO A 304 -1.99 8.15 6.90
N PHE A 305 -1.29 9.28 6.91
CA PHE A 305 -0.01 9.42 7.61
C PHE A 305 -0.17 9.43 9.15
N PRO A 306 0.66 8.68 9.88
CA PRO A 306 0.66 8.65 11.34
C PRO A 306 1.39 9.86 11.93
N TYR A 307 1.33 10.00 13.26
CA TYR A 307 1.93 11.12 14.01
C TYR A 307 1.48 12.52 13.53
N PRO A 308 0.17 12.77 13.37
CA PRO A 308 -0.35 14.04 12.85
C PRO A 308 -0.09 15.23 13.77
N ASP A 309 0.39 15.01 14.99
CA ASP A 309 0.77 16.07 15.92
C ASP A 309 2.23 16.50 15.78
N SER A 310 3.08 15.67 15.16
CA SER A 310 4.49 15.99 14.91
C SER A 310 4.62 16.97 13.74
N GLU A 311 5.00 18.22 14.02
CA GLU A 311 5.17 19.23 12.99
C GLU A 311 6.22 18.81 11.94
N ALA A 312 7.29 18.14 12.38
CA ALA A 312 8.33 17.63 11.49
C ALA A 312 7.80 16.55 10.53
N MET A 313 6.89 15.68 10.98
CA MET A 313 6.26 14.66 10.14
C MET A 313 5.31 15.29 9.11
N ARG A 314 4.60 16.34 9.52
CA ARG A 314 3.68 17.09 8.65
C ARG A 314 4.44 17.84 7.56
N GLU A 315 5.57 18.46 7.92
CA GLU A 315 6.52 19.02 6.96
C GLU A 315 7.08 17.96 6.00
N ALA A 316 7.38 16.75 6.48
CA ALA A 316 7.84 15.65 5.61
C ALA A 316 6.77 15.25 4.58
N VAL A 317 5.50 15.15 4.98
CA VAL A 317 4.39 14.86 4.07
C VAL A 317 4.13 16.01 3.11
N PHE A 318 4.11 17.25 3.62
CA PHE A 318 3.94 18.47 2.83
C PHE A 318 5.00 18.61 1.73
N ALA A 319 6.21 18.09 1.96
CA ALA A 319 7.30 18.15 1.00
C ALA A 319 6.97 17.55 -0.38
N TYR A 320 6.04 16.58 -0.47
CA TYR A 320 5.55 16.09 -1.77
C TYR A 320 4.81 17.18 -2.53
N PHE A 321 3.84 17.83 -1.88
CA PHE A 321 3.00 18.85 -2.48
C PHE A 321 3.82 20.10 -2.83
N HIS A 322 4.68 20.54 -1.90
CA HIS A 322 5.57 21.66 -2.15
C HIS A 322 6.52 21.42 -3.32
N MET A 323 7.19 20.26 -3.38
CA MET A 323 8.05 19.92 -4.53
C MET A 323 7.23 19.75 -5.82
N GLY A 324 6.02 19.19 -5.72
CA GLY A 324 5.12 19.01 -6.85
C GLY A 324 4.74 20.33 -7.52
N VAL A 325 4.55 21.40 -6.75
CA VAL A 325 4.34 22.75 -7.29
C VAL A 325 5.56 23.21 -8.07
N ARG A 326 6.77 23.03 -7.52
CA ARG A 326 8.02 23.43 -8.20
C ARG A 326 8.21 22.73 -9.54
N VAL A 327 7.88 21.43 -9.58
CA VAL A 327 7.95 20.63 -10.82
C VAL A 327 6.92 21.08 -11.84
N ALA A 328 5.71 21.44 -11.40
CA ALA A 328 4.62 21.81 -12.28
C ALA A 328 4.71 23.27 -12.79
N ASN A 329 5.12 24.20 -11.92
CA ASN A 329 5.22 25.62 -12.23
C ASN A 329 6.16 26.35 -11.24
N GLY A 330 7.31 26.79 -11.73
CA GLY A 330 8.32 27.48 -10.92
C GLY A 330 7.99 28.92 -10.52
N HIS A 331 6.84 29.47 -10.92
CA HIS A 331 6.38 30.80 -10.48
C HIS A 331 5.48 30.76 -9.24
N ILE A 332 4.99 29.58 -8.88
CA ILE A 332 4.02 29.42 -7.80
C ILE A 332 4.74 29.08 -6.50
N LEU A 333 4.48 29.90 -5.48
CA LEU A 333 4.84 29.64 -4.09
C LEU A 333 3.70 28.88 -3.42
N LEU A 334 4.04 27.81 -2.70
CA LEU A 334 3.11 27.09 -1.84
C LEU A 334 3.54 27.23 -0.39
N GLU A 335 2.76 27.97 0.39
CA GLU A 335 2.98 28.17 1.82
C GLU A 335 2.00 27.33 2.63
N ARG A 336 2.43 26.94 3.83
CA ARG A 336 1.66 26.12 4.76
C ARG A 336 1.59 26.83 6.11
N ARG A 337 0.40 26.84 6.71
CA ARG A 337 0.16 27.30 8.08
C ARG A 337 -0.73 26.31 8.80
N ARG A 338 -0.37 25.97 10.04
CA ARG A 338 -1.22 25.18 10.95
C ARG A 338 -1.85 26.10 11.97
N ASP A 339 -3.17 26.06 12.07
CA ASP A 339 -3.87 26.58 13.23
C ASP A 339 -3.86 25.52 14.34
N CYS A 340 -3.13 25.77 15.41
CA CYS A 340 -3.02 24.85 16.54
C CYS A 340 -4.31 24.76 17.37
N ALA A 341 -5.17 25.79 17.35
CA ALA A 341 -6.42 25.80 18.11
C ALA A 341 -7.49 24.92 17.46
N THR A 342 -7.56 24.92 16.14
CA THR A 342 -8.53 24.13 15.37
C THR A 342 -7.93 22.83 14.80
N ALA A 343 -6.62 22.64 14.97
CA ALA A 343 -5.82 21.59 14.33
C ALA A 343 -5.92 21.56 12.79
N ARG A 344 -6.35 22.67 12.18
CA ARG A 344 -6.51 22.78 10.72
C ARG A 344 -5.22 23.19 10.04
N GLU A 345 -5.04 22.64 8.85
CA GLU A 345 -4.04 23.04 7.87
C GLU A 345 -4.65 24.04 6.92
N ARG A 346 -3.90 25.09 6.62
CA ARG A 346 -4.18 26.02 5.53
C ARG A 346 -2.97 26.11 4.63
N TRP A 347 -3.15 25.79 3.36
CA TRP A 347 -2.15 25.92 2.32
C TRP A 347 -2.54 27.05 1.38
N VAL A 348 -1.60 27.93 1.07
CA VAL A 348 -1.81 29.10 0.21
C VAL A 348 -0.91 28.97 -1.01
N PHE A 349 -1.52 28.98 -2.18
CA PHE A 349 -0.84 28.99 -3.48
C PHE A 349 -0.84 30.44 -3.97
N THR A 350 0.32 30.94 -4.37
CA THR A 350 0.46 32.30 -4.91
C THR A 350 1.33 32.26 -6.16
N ASP A 351 0.80 32.71 -7.30
CA ASP A 351 1.60 32.99 -8.49
C ASP A 351 2.33 34.31 -8.28
N THR A 352 3.64 34.23 -8.05
CA THR A 352 4.47 35.40 -7.75
C THR A 352 4.82 36.21 -9.00
N LYS A 353 4.47 35.72 -10.20
CA LYS A 353 4.88 36.28 -11.50
C LYS A 353 6.40 36.37 -11.69
N GLN A 354 7.16 35.71 -10.81
CA GLN A 354 8.61 35.65 -10.83
C GLN A 354 9.06 34.19 -10.70
N TRP A 355 10.13 33.84 -11.38
CA TRP A 355 10.68 32.50 -11.29
C TRP A 355 11.39 32.32 -9.94
N LEU A 356 11.08 31.24 -9.21
CA LEU A 356 11.53 31.05 -7.82
C LEU A 356 12.72 30.09 -7.64
N TRP A 357 13.14 29.31 -8.66
CA TRP A 357 14.00 28.13 -8.46
C TRP A 357 15.27 28.01 -9.30
#